data_AF-A0A7K2ZPC4-F1
#
_entry.id   AF-A0A7K2ZPC4-F1
#
_cell.length_a   1.000
_cell.length_b   1.000
_cell.length_c   1.000
_cell.angle_alpha   90.00
_cell.angle_beta   90.00
_cell.angle_gamma   90.00
#
_symmetry.space_group_name_H-M   'P 1'
#
loop_
_entity.id
_entity.type
_entity.pdbx_description
1 polymer ?
#
loop_
_entity_poly.entity_id
_entity_poly.type
_entity_poly.pdbx_seq_one_letter_code
_entity_poly.pdbx_strand_id
1 'polypeptide(L)'
;MTVTEQDTDAARALRALEDDRASVRLRAALAIGAAPDPPYVDRLVERCAVEGEFFVRDMLTWALTRHPVHLTLPALLRELRSECAQARSQALHTLSKVGDRRAWPAITRSLLADADDEVARSAWRAAAVLVPEGEEAALATMLTTQLGRGERETQLSLSRALVALGETMEPVLLAATTAPGPRVRVHALATQRLLRDPDAGFTFAIEEAKRVVALGGTGQEGR
;
A
#
# COMPACT_ATOMS: atom_id res chain seq x y z
N MET A 1 -13.39 1.10 44.88
CA MET A 1 -12.48 1.00 43.73
C MET A 1 -12.40 2.40 43.11
N THR A 2 -11.25 3.06 43.19
CA THR A 2 -11.05 4.43 42.70
C THR A 2 -10.66 4.37 41.22
N VAL A 3 -11.56 4.81 40.33
CA VAL A 3 -11.22 5.09 38.93
C VAL A 3 -10.20 6.23 38.95
N THR A 4 -9.03 6.02 38.37
CA THR A 4 -7.99 7.06 38.34
C THR A 4 -8.33 8.10 37.26
N GLU A 5 -7.80 9.32 37.37
CA GLU A 5 -8.00 10.36 36.34
C GLU A 5 -7.53 9.89 34.96
N GLN A 6 -6.46 9.08 34.91
CA GLN A 6 -5.93 8.46 33.70
C GLN A 6 -6.93 7.49 33.05
N ASP A 7 -7.62 6.65 33.82
CA ASP A 7 -8.66 5.75 33.30
C ASP A 7 -9.84 6.52 32.70
N THR A 8 -10.17 7.67 33.30
CA THR A 8 -11.27 8.53 32.84
C THR A 8 -10.91 9.23 31.53
N ASP A 9 -9.66 9.67 31.40
CA ASP A 9 -9.14 10.30 30.19
C ASP A 9 -9.01 9.29 29.04
N ALA A 10 -8.56 8.06 29.33
CA ALA A 10 -8.51 6.97 28.37
C ALA A 10 -9.90 6.63 27.81
N ALA A 11 -10.89 6.46 28.70
CA ALA A 11 -12.26 6.20 28.29
C ALA A 11 -12.86 7.36 27.46
N ARG A 12 -12.47 8.61 27.75
CA ARG A 12 -12.90 9.79 26.98
C ARG A 12 -12.27 9.81 25.59
N ALA A 13 -10.98 9.50 25.47
CA ALA A 13 -10.29 9.43 24.19
C ALA A 13 -10.88 8.33 23.29
N LEU A 14 -11.19 7.16 23.85
CA LEU A 14 -11.83 6.06 23.12
C LEU A 14 -13.22 6.40 22.60
N ARG A 15 -14.05 7.08 23.40
CA ARG A 15 -15.35 7.60 22.92
C ARG A 15 -15.18 8.66 21.84
N ALA A 16 -14.16 9.51 21.95
CA ALA A 16 -13.90 10.57 20.98
C ALA A 16 -13.45 10.04 19.61
N LEU A 17 -12.93 8.81 19.52
CA LEU A 17 -12.67 8.13 18.24
C LEU A 17 -13.97 7.82 17.46
N GLU A 18 -15.11 7.76 18.13
CA GLU A 18 -16.41 7.45 17.50
C GLU A 18 -17.28 8.70 17.27
N ASP A 19 -16.81 9.90 17.63
CA ASP A 19 -17.56 11.15 17.44
C ASP A 19 -17.83 11.40 15.95
N ASP A 20 -19.02 11.89 15.61
CA ASP A 20 -19.42 12.18 14.22
C ASP A 20 -18.50 13.20 13.53
N ARG A 21 -17.86 14.09 14.31
CA ARG A 21 -16.97 15.14 13.79
C ARG A 21 -15.55 14.62 13.59
N ALA A 22 -15.08 14.70 12.35
CA ALA A 22 -13.72 14.36 11.96
C ALA A 22 -12.63 15.02 12.82
N SER A 23 -12.81 16.29 13.19
CA SER A 23 -11.85 17.05 14.00
C SER A 23 -11.72 16.54 15.44
N VAL A 24 -12.75 15.87 15.97
CA VAL A 24 -12.70 15.25 17.30
C VAL A 24 -11.95 13.93 17.22
N ARG A 25 -12.30 13.11 16.23
CA ARG A 25 -11.61 11.84 15.98
C ARG A 25 -10.12 12.03 15.70
N LEU A 26 -9.77 13.06 14.91
CA LEU A 26 -8.39 13.44 14.63
C LEU A 26 -7.63 13.77 15.92
N ARG A 27 -8.21 14.59 16.80
CA ARG A 27 -7.59 14.96 18.09
C ARG A 27 -7.49 13.76 19.02
N ALA A 28 -8.47 12.87 19.02
CA ALA A 28 -8.44 11.64 19.80
C ALA A 28 -7.30 10.72 19.36
N ALA A 29 -7.18 10.46 18.05
CA ALA A 29 -6.08 9.68 17.49
C ALA A 29 -4.71 10.33 17.78
N LEU A 30 -4.59 11.65 17.66
CA LEU A 30 -3.38 12.38 18.01
C LEU A 30 -3.00 12.22 19.49
N ALA A 31 -3.98 12.38 20.40
CA ALA A 31 -3.74 12.24 21.83
C ALA A 31 -3.31 10.82 22.21
N ILE A 32 -3.98 9.80 21.65
CA ILE A 32 -3.62 8.39 21.84
C ILE A 32 -2.22 8.10 21.30
N GLY A 33 -1.85 8.62 20.12
CA GLY A 33 -0.50 8.43 19.60
C GLY A 33 0.58 9.15 20.40
N ALA A 34 0.27 10.32 20.99
CA ALA A 34 1.19 11.05 21.85
C ALA A 34 1.41 10.37 23.22
N ALA A 35 0.43 9.60 23.69
CA ALA A 35 0.49 8.83 24.93
C ALA A 35 0.00 7.38 24.69
N PRO A 36 0.81 6.54 24.01
CA PRO A 36 0.40 5.19 23.60
C PRO A 36 0.24 4.26 24.81
N ASP A 37 -0.80 3.43 24.78
CA ASP A 37 -1.15 2.47 25.83
C ASP A 37 -1.79 1.23 25.20
N PRO A 38 -1.37 -0.01 25.55
CA PRO A 38 -1.93 -1.24 24.97
C PRO A 38 -3.46 -1.31 24.77
N PRO A 39 -4.33 -0.83 25.68
CA PRO A 39 -5.78 -0.91 25.51
C PRO A 39 -6.33 -0.11 24.32
N TYR A 40 -5.56 0.82 23.73
CA TYR A 40 -6.01 1.59 22.58
C TYR A 40 -5.86 0.86 21.25
N VAL A 41 -5.02 -0.18 21.16
CA VAL A 41 -4.63 -0.79 19.87
C VAL A 41 -5.85 -1.31 19.11
N ASP A 42 -6.69 -2.13 19.76
CA ASP A 42 -7.85 -2.73 19.09
C ASP A 42 -8.83 -1.65 18.61
N ARG A 43 -9.03 -0.61 19.42
CA ARG A 43 -9.94 0.50 19.10
C ARG A 43 -9.44 1.38 17.96
N LEU A 44 -8.13 1.60 17.86
CA LEU A 44 -7.52 2.26 16.71
C LEU A 44 -7.70 1.42 15.44
N VAL A 45 -7.49 0.10 15.51
CA VAL A 45 -7.65 -0.81 14.38
C VAL A 45 -9.10 -0.88 13.91
N GLU A 46 -10.05 -1.03 14.84
CA GLU A 46 -11.50 -0.95 14.56
C GLU A 46 -11.86 0.37 13.88
N ARG A 47 -11.30 1.49 14.35
CA ARG A 47 -11.57 2.78 13.74
C ARG A 47 -10.98 2.91 12.33
N CYS A 48 -9.77 2.40 12.09
CA CYS A 48 -9.18 2.34 10.75
C CYS A 48 -10.08 1.62 9.73
N ALA A 49 -10.80 0.59 10.17
CA ALA A 49 -11.68 -0.19 9.30
C ALA A 49 -12.86 0.62 8.72
N VAL A 50 -13.31 1.67 9.42
CA VAL A 50 -14.55 2.40 9.08
C VAL A 50 -14.38 3.91 8.89
N GLU A 51 -13.20 4.47 9.17
CA GLU A 51 -12.96 5.91 9.06
C GLU A 51 -13.01 6.43 7.61
N GLY A 52 -14.00 7.28 7.31
CA GLY A 52 -14.16 7.90 5.99
C GLY A 52 -13.19 9.05 5.68
N GLU A 53 -12.65 9.71 6.70
CA GLU A 53 -11.83 10.92 6.53
C GLU A 53 -10.33 10.59 6.40
N PHE A 54 -9.74 11.00 5.28
CA PHE A 54 -8.35 10.70 4.93
C PHE A 54 -7.35 11.14 6.02
N PHE A 55 -7.43 12.39 6.48
CA PHE A 55 -6.52 12.90 7.51
C PHE A 55 -6.67 12.17 8.85
N VAL A 56 -7.86 11.66 9.16
CA VAL A 56 -8.07 10.86 10.37
C VAL A 56 -7.45 9.48 10.20
N ARG A 57 -7.59 8.82 9.03
CA ARG A 57 -6.92 7.54 8.74
C ARG A 57 -5.40 7.62 8.85
N ASP A 58 -4.81 8.69 8.32
CA ASP A 58 -3.36 8.94 8.43
C ASP A 58 -2.94 9.13 9.89
N MET A 59 -3.74 9.85 10.69
CA MET A 59 -3.47 10.03 12.11
C MET A 59 -3.63 8.74 12.92
N LEU A 60 -4.63 7.90 12.60
CA LEU A 60 -4.81 6.59 13.21
C LEU A 60 -3.62 5.67 12.89
N THR A 61 -3.15 5.67 11.65
CA THR A 61 -1.94 4.96 11.23
C THR A 61 -0.73 5.46 12.03
N TRP A 62 -0.53 6.77 12.11
CA TRP A 62 0.55 7.35 12.91
C TRP A 62 0.46 6.90 14.37
N ALA A 63 -0.72 6.98 15.01
CA ALA A 63 -0.93 6.55 16.39
C ALA A 63 -0.60 5.06 16.59
N LEU A 64 -1.01 4.18 15.67
CA LEU A 64 -0.65 2.76 15.69
C LEU A 64 0.86 2.56 15.63
N THR A 65 1.59 3.33 14.81
CA THR A 65 3.06 3.24 14.76
C THR A 65 3.77 3.74 16.03
N ARG A 66 3.05 4.41 16.95
CA ARG A 66 3.60 4.82 18.26
C ARG A 66 3.51 3.70 19.30
N HIS A 67 2.71 2.67 19.06
CA HIS A 67 2.55 1.53 19.96
C HIS A 67 3.61 0.45 19.69
N PRO A 68 3.97 -0.38 20.69
CA PRO A 68 4.86 -1.52 20.50
C PRO A 68 4.38 -2.48 19.41
N VAL A 69 5.27 -2.87 18.49
CA VAL A 69 4.93 -3.70 17.32
C VAL A 69 4.35 -5.06 17.70
N HIS A 70 4.78 -5.65 18.82
CA HIS A 70 4.25 -6.94 19.27
C HIS A 70 2.75 -6.90 19.65
N LEU A 71 2.19 -5.71 19.87
CA LEU A 71 0.77 -5.50 20.13
C LEU A 71 0.00 -5.18 18.84
N THR A 72 0.56 -4.34 17.97
CA THR A 72 -0.12 -3.88 16.76
C THR A 72 -0.09 -4.90 15.63
N LEU A 73 1.01 -5.63 15.47
CA LEU A 73 1.17 -6.58 14.36
C LEU A 73 0.07 -7.66 14.35
N PRO A 74 -0.24 -8.37 15.45
CA PRO A 74 -1.31 -9.37 15.44
C PRO A 74 -2.69 -8.80 15.07
N ALA A 75 -3.01 -7.59 15.55
CA ALA A 75 -4.27 -6.93 15.26
C ALA A 75 -4.39 -6.52 13.77
N LEU A 76 -3.32 -5.98 13.20
CA LEU A 76 -3.26 -5.63 11.78
C LEU A 76 -3.35 -6.86 10.86
N LEU A 77 -2.67 -7.96 11.22
CA LEU A 77 -2.72 -9.22 10.47
C LEU A 77 -4.12 -9.85 10.46
N ARG A 78 -4.94 -9.60 11.48
CA ARG A 78 -6.33 -10.04 11.51
C ARG A 78 -7.17 -9.30 10.46
N GLU A 79 -6.96 -8.00 10.30
CA GLU A 79 -7.71 -7.16 9.34
C GLU A 79 -7.41 -7.48 7.87
N LEU A 80 -6.27 -8.09 7.55
CA LEU A 80 -5.97 -8.57 6.19
C LEU A 80 -6.97 -9.61 5.66
N ARG A 81 -7.76 -10.23 6.57
CA ARG A 81 -8.82 -11.20 6.25
C ARG A 81 -10.23 -10.61 6.35
N SER A 82 -10.35 -9.30 6.60
CA SER A 82 -11.64 -8.62 6.72
C SER A 82 -12.38 -8.61 5.38
N GLU A 83 -13.71 -8.73 5.42
CA GLU A 83 -14.57 -8.53 4.25
C GLU A 83 -14.59 -7.06 3.82
N CYS A 84 -14.32 -6.14 4.76
CA CYS A 84 -14.23 -4.71 4.47
C CYS A 84 -12.91 -4.37 3.74
N ALA A 85 -13.03 -3.87 2.51
CA ALA A 85 -11.87 -3.45 1.71
C ALA A 85 -11.05 -2.33 2.39
N GLN A 86 -11.71 -1.38 3.06
CA GLN A 86 -11.02 -0.32 3.80
C GLN A 86 -10.20 -0.86 4.95
N ALA A 87 -10.69 -1.89 5.65
CA ALA A 87 -9.93 -2.53 6.72
C ALA A 87 -8.67 -3.22 6.18
N ARG A 88 -8.80 -3.98 5.09
CA ARG A 88 -7.64 -4.62 4.42
C ARG A 88 -6.62 -3.59 3.95
N SER A 89 -7.06 -2.54 3.25
CA SER A 89 -6.15 -1.53 2.70
C SER A 89 -5.47 -0.69 3.78
N GLN A 90 -6.19 -0.29 4.84
CA GLN A 90 -5.59 0.44 5.97
C GLN A 90 -4.63 -0.42 6.79
N ALA A 91 -4.92 -1.70 6.96
CA ALA A 91 -3.99 -2.62 7.61
C ALA A 91 -2.70 -2.77 6.80
N LEU A 92 -2.78 -2.97 5.49
CA LEU A 92 -1.62 -3.02 4.58
C LEU A 92 -0.82 -1.70 4.60
N HIS A 93 -1.52 -0.57 4.54
CA HIS A 93 -0.90 0.75 4.65
C HIS A 93 -0.12 0.87 5.98
N THR A 94 -0.74 0.54 7.10
CA THR A 94 -0.11 0.61 8.42
C THR A 94 1.09 -0.36 8.54
N LEU A 95 0.95 -1.59 8.05
CA LEU A 95 2.05 -2.57 8.01
C LEU A 95 3.26 -2.04 7.24
N SER A 96 3.04 -1.33 6.13
CA SER A 96 4.13 -0.69 5.37
C SER A 96 4.84 0.42 6.15
N LYS A 97 4.18 1.06 7.12
CA LYS A 97 4.76 2.08 8.00
C LYS A 97 5.44 1.48 9.24
N VAL A 98 4.93 0.35 9.72
CA VAL A 98 5.56 -0.43 10.80
C VAL A 98 6.86 -1.07 10.32
N GLY A 99 6.91 -1.56 9.08
CA GLY A 99 8.15 -2.08 8.48
C GLY A 99 8.62 -3.43 9.04
N ASP A 100 7.80 -4.11 9.83
CA ASP A 100 8.16 -5.40 10.43
C ASP A 100 7.95 -6.55 9.43
N ARG A 101 9.07 -7.14 8.98
CA ARG A 101 9.09 -8.23 7.99
C ARG A 101 8.34 -9.49 8.44
N ARG A 102 8.01 -9.65 9.73
CA ARG A 102 7.13 -10.75 10.19
C ARG A 102 5.74 -10.70 9.56
N ALA A 103 5.33 -9.57 8.98
CA ALA A 103 4.10 -9.45 8.23
C ALA A 103 4.15 -10.07 6.82
N TRP A 104 5.35 -10.29 6.27
CA TRP A 104 5.53 -10.76 4.88
C TRP A 104 4.71 -12.01 4.52
N PRO A 105 4.69 -13.09 5.33
CA PRO A 105 3.93 -14.30 4.99
C PRO A 105 2.42 -14.07 4.85
N ALA A 106 1.88 -12.96 5.40
CA ALA A 106 0.48 -12.63 5.31
C ALA A 106 0.12 -11.80 4.06
N ILE A 107 1.10 -11.27 3.33
CA ILE A 107 0.89 -10.53 2.08
C ILE A 107 0.76 -11.54 0.93
N THR A 108 -0.43 -12.14 0.85
CA THR A 108 -0.73 -13.22 -0.08
C THR A 108 -0.98 -12.73 -1.50
N ARG A 109 -0.94 -13.66 -2.47
CA ARG A 109 -1.34 -13.40 -3.86
C ARG A 109 -2.74 -12.82 -3.99
N SER A 110 -3.69 -13.23 -3.13
CA SER A 110 -5.05 -12.68 -3.16
C SER A 110 -5.12 -11.21 -2.75
N LEU A 111 -4.22 -10.73 -1.89
CA LEU A 111 -4.13 -9.30 -1.58
C LEU A 111 -3.43 -8.53 -2.71
N LEU A 112 -2.37 -9.09 -3.29
CA LEU A 112 -1.64 -8.49 -4.41
C LEU A 112 -2.48 -8.43 -5.70
N ALA A 113 -3.52 -9.25 -5.80
CA ALA A 113 -4.48 -9.27 -6.91
C ALA A 113 -5.92 -9.06 -6.43
N ASP A 114 -6.12 -8.39 -5.27
CA ASP A 114 -7.45 -8.15 -4.69
C ASP A 114 -8.34 -7.45 -5.72
N ALA A 115 -9.66 -7.71 -5.72
CA ALA A 115 -10.57 -7.08 -6.66
C ALA A 115 -10.67 -5.56 -6.43
N ASP A 116 -10.47 -5.11 -5.19
CA ASP A 116 -10.43 -3.69 -4.85
C ASP A 116 -9.04 -3.09 -5.17
N ASP A 117 -9.04 -2.05 -6.00
CA ASP A 117 -7.80 -1.38 -6.43
C ASP A 117 -7.05 -0.73 -5.26
N GLU A 118 -7.72 -0.21 -4.23
CA GLU A 118 -7.02 0.38 -3.08
C GLU A 118 -6.34 -0.70 -2.23
N VAL A 119 -6.98 -1.85 -2.07
CA VAL A 119 -6.36 -3.00 -1.38
C VAL A 119 -5.13 -3.48 -2.16
N ALA A 120 -5.25 -3.69 -3.47
CA ALA A 120 -4.13 -4.13 -4.31
C ALA A 120 -2.97 -3.11 -4.28
N ARG A 121 -3.27 -1.80 -4.43
CA ARG A 121 -2.25 -0.73 -4.35
C ARG A 121 -1.54 -0.70 -3.00
N SER A 122 -2.28 -0.84 -1.90
CA SER A 122 -1.69 -0.90 -0.56
C SER A 122 -0.88 -2.17 -0.34
N ALA A 123 -1.31 -3.30 -0.90
CA ALA A 123 -0.58 -4.56 -0.87
C ALA A 123 0.76 -4.46 -1.61
N TRP A 124 0.80 -3.84 -2.80
CA TRP A 124 2.04 -3.65 -3.56
C TRP A 124 3.06 -2.78 -2.82
N ARG A 125 2.60 -1.69 -2.18
CA ARG A 125 3.47 -0.82 -1.37
C ARG A 125 4.01 -1.57 -0.15
N ALA A 126 3.15 -2.29 0.56
CA ALA A 126 3.56 -3.08 1.71
C ALA A 126 4.54 -4.19 1.31
N ALA A 127 4.26 -4.91 0.21
CA ALA A 127 5.11 -5.98 -0.30
C ALA A 127 6.51 -5.47 -0.68
N ALA A 128 6.59 -4.37 -1.42
CA ALA A 128 7.87 -3.80 -1.83
C ALA A 128 8.74 -3.34 -0.65
N VAL A 129 8.12 -2.95 0.47
CA VAL A 129 8.84 -2.58 1.71
C VAL A 129 9.26 -3.81 2.52
N LEU A 130 8.40 -4.83 2.57
CA LEU A 130 8.52 -5.94 3.52
C LEU A 130 9.13 -7.21 2.93
N VAL A 131 9.32 -7.26 1.60
CA VAL A 131 9.96 -8.40 0.92
C VAL A 131 11.33 -8.69 1.55
N PRO A 132 11.59 -9.95 1.94
CA PRO A 132 12.90 -10.37 2.42
C PRO A 132 13.88 -10.54 1.26
N GLU A 133 15.17 -10.47 1.60
CA GLU A 133 16.24 -10.74 0.64
C GLU A 133 16.09 -12.14 0.01
N GLY A 134 16.12 -12.19 -1.31
CA GLY A 134 15.96 -13.41 -2.11
C GLY A 134 14.53 -13.66 -2.60
N GLU A 135 13.53 -12.93 -2.12
CA GLU A 135 12.13 -13.06 -2.59
C GLU A 135 11.69 -11.97 -3.58
N GLU A 136 12.55 -10.98 -3.87
CA GLU A 136 12.25 -9.85 -4.75
C GLU A 136 11.88 -10.28 -6.17
N ALA A 137 12.58 -11.28 -6.72
CA ALA A 137 12.30 -11.80 -8.06
C ALA A 137 10.92 -12.49 -8.13
N ALA A 138 10.52 -13.19 -7.08
CA ALA A 138 9.20 -13.82 -6.99
C ALA A 138 8.10 -12.75 -6.87
N LEU A 139 8.33 -11.72 -6.05
CA LEU A 139 7.43 -10.58 -5.93
C LEU A 139 7.31 -9.83 -7.27
N ALA A 140 8.43 -9.54 -7.94
CA ALA A 140 8.43 -8.87 -9.24
C ALA A 140 7.63 -9.68 -10.27
N THR A 141 7.84 -11.01 -10.32
CA THR A 141 7.06 -11.90 -11.18
C THR A 141 5.55 -11.80 -10.88
N MET A 142 5.16 -11.81 -9.61
CA MET A 142 3.75 -11.64 -9.23
C MET A 142 3.22 -10.26 -9.64
N LEU A 143 3.92 -9.17 -9.30
CA LEU A 143 3.50 -7.80 -9.63
C LEU A 143 3.37 -7.57 -11.14
N THR A 144 4.23 -8.16 -11.98
CA THR A 144 4.09 -8.03 -13.44
C THR A 144 2.79 -8.63 -13.99
N THR A 145 2.18 -9.60 -13.30
CA THR A 145 0.84 -10.11 -13.68
C THR A 145 -0.27 -9.06 -13.56
N GLN A 146 -0.02 -7.97 -12.83
CA GLN A 146 -0.95 -6.86 -12.61
C GLN A 146 -0.72 -5.70 -13.60
N LEU A 147 0.24 -5.81 -14.52
CA LEU A 147 0.47 -4.78 -15.54
C LEU A 147 -0.78 -4.58 -16.41
N GLY A 148 -1.01 -3.33 -16.83
CA GLY A 148 -2.25 -2.89 -17.50
C GLY A 148 -3.50 -2.77 -16.63
N ARG A 149 -3.47 -3.16 -15.34
CA ARG A 149 -4.61 -3.04 -14.41
C ARG A 149 -4.96 -1.58 -14.10
N GLY A 150 -6.25 -1.29 -14.09
CA GLY A 150 -6.81 -0.01 -13.66
C GLY A 150 -6.35 1.17 -14.51
N GLU A 151 -6.61 2.36 -13.98
CA GLU A 151 -6.28 3.65 -14.58
C GLU A 151 -4.91 4.17 -14.11
N ARG A 152 -4.57 5.40 -14.50
CA ARG A 152 -3.26 6.03 -14.29
C ARG A 152 -2.71 5.87 -12.87
N GLU A 153 -3.53 6.09 -11.85
CA GLU A 153 -3.06 6.02 -10.45
C GLU A 153 -2.75 4.60 -9.98
N THR A 154 -3.55 3.62 -10.40
CA THR A 154 -3.31 2.20 -10.14
C THR A 154 -2.02 1.78 -10.85
N GLN A 155 -1.85 2.17 -12.11
CA GLN A 155 -0.65 1.86 -12.86
C GLN A 155 0.61 2.52 -12.28
N LEU A 156 0.53 3.79 -11.89
CA LEU A 156 1.63 4.48 -11.22
C LEU A 156 2.03 3.77 -9.91
N SER A 157 1.05 3.33 -9.12
CA SER A 157 1.31 2.64 -7.86
C SER A 157 2.02 1.31 -8.08
N LEU A 158 1.60 0.52 -9.08
CA LEU A 158 2.27 -0.73 -9.45
C LEU A 158 3.69 -0.46 -9.96
N SER A 159 3.85 0.54 -10.83
CA SER A 159 5.15 0.92 -11.39
C SER A 159 6.14 1.33 -10.29
N ARG A 160 5.69 2.10 -9.29
CA ARG A 160 6.53 2.46 -8.13
C ARG A 160 6.92 1.24 -7.29
N ALA A 161 6.00 0.30 -7.09
CA ALA A 161 6.30 -0.94 -6.37
C ALA A 161 7.32 -1.80 -7.13
N LEU A 162 7.19 -1.93 -8.45
CA LEU A 162 8.18 -2.63 -9.29
C LEU A 162 9.54 -1.93 -9.28
N VAL A 163 9.58 -0.61 -9.43
CA VAL A 163 10.83 0.18 -9.39
C VAL A 163 11.53 0.06 -8.04
N ALA A 164 10.79 -0.04 -6.94
CA ALA A 164 11.35 -0.23 -5.61
C ALA A 164 12.09 -1.57 -5.42
N LEU A 165 11.85 -2.57 -6.29
CA LEU A 165 12.57 -3.85 -6.29
C LEU A 165 13.93 -3.77 -7.02
N GLY A 166 14.25 -2.63 -7.62
CA GLY A 166 15.53 -2.40 -8.28
C GLY A 166 15.74 -3.33 -9.50
N GLU A 167 16.98 -3.74 -9.75
CA GLU A 167 17.37 -4.52 -10.93
C GLU A 167 16.65 -5.88 -11.04
N THR A 168 16.15 -6.43 -9.93
CA THR A 168 15.47 -7.75 -9.91
C THR A 168 14.20 -7.79 -10.77
N MET A 169 13.59 -6.63 -11.04
CA MET A 169 12.40 -6.53 -11.88
C MET A 169 12.71 -6.44 -13.38
N GLU A 170 13.95 -6.11 -13.77
CA GLU A 170 14.27 -5.80 -15.18
C GLU A 170 13.94 -6.95 -16.14
N PRO A 171 14.31 -8.23 -15.86
CA PRO A 171 14.04 -9.32 -16.80
C PRO A 171 12.54 -9.54 -17.02
N VAL A 172 11.75 -9.50 -15.94
CA VAL A 172 10.30 -9.71 -16.01
C VAL A 172 9.58 -8.53 -16.67
N LEU A 173 10.07 -7.31 -16.46
CA LEU A 173 9.51 -6.12 -17.10
C LEU A 173 9.84 -6.06 -18.59
N LEU A 174 11.07 -6.45 -18.97
CA LEU A 174 11.47 -6.56 -20.37
C LEU A 174 10.59 -7.54 -21.13
N ALA A 175 10.36 -8.74 -20.57
CA ALA A 175 9.44 -9.71 -21.16
C ALA A 175 8.01 -9.17 -21.32
N ALA A 176 7.53 -8.35 -20.37
CA ALA A 176 6.20 -7.75 -20.45
C ALA A 176 6.06 -6.69 -21.56
N THR A 177 7.16 -6.10 -22.06
CA THR A 177 7.11 -5.16 -23.20
C THR A 177 6.74 -5.84 -24.52
N THR A 178 6.88 -7.16 -24.62
CA THR A 178 6.48 -7.98 -25.77
C THR A 178 5.19 -8.76 -25.54
N ALA A 179 4.47 -8.51 -24.43
CA ALA A 179 3.25 -9.22 -24.10
C ALA A 179 2.16 -9.06 -25.18
N PRO A 180 1.27 -10.05 -25.39
CA PRO A 180 0.20 -9.95 -26.40
C PRO A 180 -0.75 -8.76 -26.17
N GLY A 181 -1.02 -8.43 -24.90
CA GLY A 181 -1.93 -7.36 -24.50
C GLY A 181 -1.32 -5.95 -24.67
N PRO A 182 -1.88 -5.07 -25.51
CA PRO A 182 -1.36 -3.71 -25.70
C PRO A 182 -1.27 -2.90 -24.41
N ARG A 183 -2.27 -3.03 -23.50
CA ARG A 183 -2.26 -2.35 -22.19
C ARG A 183 -1.10 -2.79 -21.31
N VAL A 184 -0.76 -4.08 -21.33
CA VAL A 184 0.37 -4.64 -20.58
C VAL A 184 1.67 -4.07 -21.11
N ARG A 185 1.86 -4.09 -22.45
CA ARG A 185 3.07 -3.53 -23.09
C ARG A 185 3.25 -2.04 -22.79
N VAL A 186 2.19 -1.24 -22.94
CA VAL A 186 2.22 0.19 -22.65
C VAL A 186 2.63 0.44 -21.19
N HIS A 187 2.01 -0.26 -20.25
CA HIS A 187 2.35 -0.11 -18.84
C HIS A 187 3.81 -0.53 -18.59
N ALA A 188 4.25 -1.69 -19.10
CA ALA A 188 5.62 -2.16 -18.94
C ALA A 188 6.67 -1.15 -19.46
N LEU A 189 6.44 -0.61 -20.66
CA LEU A 189 7.30 0.41 -21.28
C LEU A 189 7.32 1.73 -20.49
N ALA A 190 6.19 2.11 -19.89
CA ALA A 190 6.12 3.28 -19.02
C ALA A 190 6.87 3.07 -17.70
N THR A 191 6.77 1.87 -17.12
CA THR A 191 7.53 1.50 -15.92
C THR A 191 9.03 1.46 -16.19
N GLN A 192 9.48 0.95 -17.35
CA GLN A 192 10.90 0.97 -17.74
C GLN A 192 11.44 2.39 -17.86
N ARG A 193 10.64 3.30 -18.43
CA ARG A 193 11.00 4.73 -18.50
C ARG A 193 11.10 5.34 -17.11
N LEU A 194 10.14 5.07 -16.23
CA LEU A 194 10.18 5.56 -14.85
C LEU A 194 11.40 5.07 -14.06
N LEU A 195 11.88 3.84 -14.34
CA LEU A 195 13.12 3.32 -13.75
C LEU A 195 14.35 4.11 -14.22
N ARG A 196 14.43 4.46 -15.51
CA ARG A 196 15.56 5.18 -16.11
C ARG A 196 15.56 6.67 -15.81
N ASP A 197 14.38 7.26 -15.73
CA ASP A 197 14.16 8.68 -15.44
C ASP A 197 13.01 8.84 -14.43
N PRO A 198 13.32 8.79 -13.12
CA PRO A 198 12.33 8.97 -12.06
C PRO A 198 11.65 10.35 -12.07
N ASP A 199 12.29 11.37 -12.66
CA ASP A 199 11.85 12.76 -12.62
C ASP A 199 10.92 13.13 -13.81
N ALA A 200 10.97 12.39 -14.92
CA ALA A 200 10.14 12.62 -16.12
C ALA A 200 8.62 12.61 -15.86
N GLY A 201 8.18 12.05 -14.72
CA GLY A 201 6.78 11.95 -14.37
C GLY A 201 6.03 10.88 -15.17
N PHE A 202 5.26 10.05 -14.47
CA PHE A 202 4.65 8.86 -15.06
C PHE A 202 3.63 9.14 -16.18
N THR A 203 2.98 10.31 -16.17
CA THR A 203 2.05 10.70 -17.25
C THR A 203 2.78 10.79 -18.59
N PHE A 204 3.96 11.41 -18.62
CA PHE A 204 4.76 11.51 -19.84
C PHE A 204 5.20 10.12 -20.31
N ALA A 205 5.70 9.29 -19.39
CA ALA A 205 6.13 7.92 -19.68
C ALA A 205 5.01 7.06 -20.31
N ILE A 206 3.76 7.19 -19.83
CA ILE A 206 2.60 6.47 -20.37
C ILE A 206 2.26 6.95 -21.78
N GLU A 207 2.22 8.26 -22.03
CA GLU A 207 1.89 8.79 -23.36
C GLU A 207 2.94 8.41 -24.40
N GLU A 208 4.22 8.41 -24.03
CA GLU A 208 5.29 7.96 -24.92
C GLU A 208 5.21 6.44 -25.17
N ALA A 209 4.93 5.65 -24.14
CA ALA A 209 4.74 4.21 -24.28
C ALA A 209 3.55 3.86 -25.20
N LYS A 210 2.44 4.61 -25.12
CA LYS A 210 1.31 4.48 -26.04
C LYS A 210 1.73 4.72 -27.49
N ARG A 211 2.53 5.77 -27.75
CA ARG A 211 3.05 6.08 -29.10
C ARG A 211 3.92 4.94 -29.63
N VAL A 212 4.84 4.42 -28.83
CA VAL A 212 5.71 3.28 -29.23
C VAL A 212 4.88 2.06 -29.60
N VAL A 213 3.87 1.71 -28.79
CA VAL A 213 3.01 0.54 -29.06
C VAL A 213 2.12 0.75 -30.28
N ALA A 214 1.61 1.96 -30.51
CA ALA A 214 0.79 2.29 -31.68
C ALA A 214 1.58 2.24 -33.00
N LEU A 215 2.88 2.58 -32.96
CA LEU A 215 3.77 2.58 -34.13
C LEU A 215 4.41 1.22 -34.43
N GLY A 216 4.06 0.16 -33.69
CA GLY A 216 4.54 -1.20 -33.96
C GLY A 216 5.98 -1.50 -33.53
N GLY A 217 6.61 -0.62 -32.73
CA GLY A 217 8.01 -0.77 -32.34
C GLY A 217 8.97 -0.44 -33.50
N THR A 218 9.29 0.84 -33.67
CA THR A 218 10.34 1.26 -34.61
C THR A 218 11.71 0.84 -34.06
N GLY A 219 12.18 -0.32 -34.51
CA GLY A 219 13.47 -0.90 -34.15
C GLY A 219 14.02 -1.93 -35.15
N GLN A 220 13.52 -1.94 -36.38
CA GLN A 220 14.26 -2.46 -37.54
C GLN A 220 14.53 -1.27 -38.47
N GLU A 221 15.54 -0.48 -38.14
CA GLU A 221 16.24 0.33 -39.13
C GLU A 221 17.20 -0.60 -39.90
N GLY A 222 17.10 -0.55 -41.23
CA GLY A 222 17.70 -1.53 -42.11
C GLY A 222 19.24 -1.58 -42.10
N ARG A 223 19.76 -2.80 -42.11
CA ARG A 223 20.69 -3.31 -43.12
C ARG A 223 20.81 -4.82 -43.01
#